data_AF-A0A1G8UR63-F1
#
_entry.id   AF-A0A1G8UR63-F1
#
_cell.length_a   1.000
_cell.length_b   1.000
_cell.length_c   1.000
_cell.angle_alpha   90.00
_cell.angle_beta   90.00
_cell.angle_gamma   90.00
#
_symmetry.space_group_name_H-M   'P 1'
#
loop_
_entity.id
_entity.type
_entity.pdbx_description
1 polymer ?
#
loop_
_entity_poly.entity_id
_entity_poly.type
_entity_poly.pdbx_seq_one_letter_code
_entity_poly.pdbx_strand_id
1 'polypeptide(L)'
;MREIIKRKLRNEEDGFTLIEMLLVLLVISVLIILIIPNIAAQSRNVQDTGCEAQVRMVQSQIEAYTLNEGAGPASIQDLVPDYLTADQVSCQNGDSITITNGEATRS
;
A
#
# COMPACT_ATOMS: atom_id res chain seq x y z
N MET A 1 68.73 -6.35 15.65
CA MET A 1 67.70 -5.31 15.34
C MET A 1 66.42 -5.93 14.76
N ARG A 2 65.93 -7.08 15.28
CA ARG A 2 64.68 -7.73 14.80
C ARG A 2 63.67 -8.04 15.91
N GLU A 3 64.08 -7.96 17.18
CA GLU A 3 63.23 -8.32 18.32
C GLU A 3 62.35 -7.18 18.88
N ILE A 4 62.52 -5.95 18.39
CA ILE A 4 61.71 -4.80 18.85
C ILE A 4 60.35 -4.73 18.09
N ILE A 5 60.26 -5.32 16.90
CA ILE A 5 59.11 -5.15 16.00
C ILE A 5 57.93 -6.08 16.35
N LYS A 6 58.16 -7.22 17.02
CA LYS A 6 57.11 -8.23 17.25
C LYS A 6 56.16 -7.97 18.43
N ARG A 7 56.39 -6.96 19.28
CA ARG A 7 55.58 -6.75 20.50
C ARG A 7 54.45 -5.72 20.38
N LYS A 8 54.26 -5.10 19.22
CA LYS A 8 53.27 -4.01 19.03
C LYS A 8 52.12 -4.32 18.05
N LEU A 9 51.84 -5.60 17.82
CA LEU A 9 50.68 -6.05 17.05
C LEU A 9 49.83 -6.96 17.93
N ARG A 10 49.38 -6.45 19.08
CA ARG A 10 48.22 -7.03 19.75
C ARG A 10 47.02 -6.48 18.98
N ASN A 11 46.50 -7.26 18.03
CA ASN A 11 45.19 -7.00 17.47
C ASN A 11 44.19 -7.15 18.62
N GLU A 12 43.82 -6.03 19.23
CA GLU A 12 42.65 -5.91 20.09
C GLU A 12 41.46 -5.89 19.13
N GLU A 13 41.01 -7.08 18.72
CA GLU A 13 39.72 -7.22 18.06
C GLU A 13 38.65 -7.00 19.13
N ASP A 14 38.29 -5.73 19.33
CA ASP A 14 37.17 -5.34 20.19
C ASP A 14 35.89 -5.94 19.60
N GLY A 15 35.47 -7.06 20.18
CA GLY A 15 34.27 -7.79 19.78
C GLY A 15 33.00 -7.11 20.29
N PHE A 16 31.96 -7.15 19.47
CA PHE A 16 30.62 -6.65 19.77
C PHE A 16 30.11 -7.23 21.10
N THR A 17 29.78 -6.37 22.06
CA THR A 17 29.31 -6.78 23.39
C THR A 17 27.82 -7.10 23.37
N LEU A 18 27.38 -7.96 24.32
CA LEU A 18 25.95 -8.21 24.51
C LEU A 18 25.18 -6.93 24.88
N ILE A 19 25.82 -6.03 25.64
CA ILE A 19 25.22 -4.75 26.04
C ILE A 19 24.97 -3.86 24.83
N GLU A 20 25.88 -3.81 23.86
CA GLU A 20 25.68 -3.06 22.62
C GLU A 20 24.48 -3.60 21.82
N MET A 21 24.28 -4.93 21.76
CA MET A 21 23.13 -5.50 21.04
C MET A 21 21.82 -5.11 21.74
N LEU A 22 21.82 -5.10 23.07
CA LEU A 22 20.66 -4.70 23.87
C LEU A 22 20.28 -3.24 23.63
N LEU A 23 21.25 -2.33 23.60
CA LEU A 23 21.01 -0.91 23.31
C LEU A 23 20.50 -0.71 21.87
N VAL A 24 21.03 -1.45 20.90
CA VAL A 24 20.56 -1.38 19.49
C VAL A 24 19.11 -1.87 19.37
N LEU A 25 18.76 -3.01 19.96
CA LEU A 25 17.40 -3.53 19.94
C LEU A 25 16.42 -2.59 20.65
N LEU A 26 16.85 -1.95 21.74
CA LEU A 26 16.08 -0.93 22.44
C LEU A 26 15.76 0.25 21.51
N VAL A 27 16.74 0.80 20.81
CA VAL A 27 16.51 1.90 19.87
C VAL A 27 15.61 1.47 18.71
N ILE A 28 15.87 0.30 18.10
CA ILE A 28 15.04 -0.22 16.98
C ILE A 28 13.58 -0.39 17.42
N SER A 29 13.32 -0.87 18.65
CA SER A 29 11.96 -1.06 19.14
C SER A 29 11.17 0.26 19.21
N VAL A 30 11.80 1.34 19.68
CA VAL A 30 11.19 2.68 19.72
C VAL A 30 10.91 3.20 18.31
N LEU A 31 11.85 3.01 17.37
CA LEU A 31 11.66 3.42 15.98
C LEU A 31 10.49 2.67 15.32
N ILE A 32 10.37 1.36 15.52
CA ILE A 32 9.30 0.54 14.95
C ILE A 32 7.92 1.04 15.42
N ILE A 33 7.77 1.37 16.71
CA ILE A 33 6.52 1.90 17.27
C ILE A 33 6.08 3.19 16.58
N LEU A 34 7.03 4.05 16.18
CA LEU A 34 6.72 5.28 15.46
C LEU A 34 6.44 5.04 13.96
N ILE A 35 7.15 4.10 13.35
CA ILE A 35 7.10 3.87 11.90
C ILE A 35 5.85 3.08 11.48
N ILE A 36 5.50 2.01 12.20
CA ILE A 36 4.34 1.14 11.86
C ILE A 36 3.02 1.92 11.71
N PRO A 37 2.59 2.75 12.68
CA PRO A 37 1.31 3.44 12.56
C PRO A 37 1.29 4.42 11.38
N ASN A 38 2.43 5.04 11.07
CA ASN A 38 2.56 5.95 9.93
C ASN A 38 2.42 5.21 8.60
N ILE A 39 3.10 4.05 8.44
CA ILE A 39 2.97 3.21 7.24
C ILE A 39 1.54 2.70 7.09
N ALA A 40 0.91 2.24 8.17
CA ALA A 40 -0.46 1.74 8.14
C ALA A 40 -1.46 2.85 7.73
N ALA A 41 -1.28 4.09 8.23
CA ALA A 41 -2.08 5.23 7.81
C ALA A 41 -1.88 5.58 6.34
N GLN A 42 -0.62 5.61 5.87
CA GLN A 42 -0.31 5.88 4.47
C GLN A 42 -0.90 4.81 3.54
N SER A 43 -0.86 3.54 3.94
CA SER A 43 -1.46 2.45 3.16
C SER A 43 -2.98 2.62 3.00
N ARG A 44 -3.70 2.99 4.08
CA ARG A 44 -5.14 3.29 4.00
C ARG A 44 -5.42 4.46 3.05
N ASN A 45 -4.67 5.55 3.17
CA ASN A 45 -4.84 6.70 2.28
C ASN A 45 -4.61 6.33 0.81
N VAL A 46 -3.61 5.50 0.51
CA VAL A 46 -3.35 5.02 -0.85
C VAL A 46 -4.50 4.16 -1.37
N GLN A 47 -5.06 3.29 -0.53
CA GLN A 47 -6.22 2.48 -0.91
C GLN A 47 -7.47 3.34 -1.16
N ASP A 48 -7.70 4.36 -0.33
CA ASP A 48 -8.83 5.28 -0.49
C ASP A 48 -8.71 6.14 -1.77
N THR A 49 -7.54 6.71 -2.03
CA THR A 49 -7.27 7.46 -3.27
C THR A 49 -7.36 6.55 -4.49
N GLY A 50 -6.88 5.30 -4.37
CA GLY A 50 -7.02 4.29 -5.41
C GLY A 50 -8.48 3.97 -5.71
N CYS A 51 -9.31 3.85 -4.66
CA CYS A 51 -10.75 3.64 -4.79
C CYS A 51 -11.44 4.83 -5.48
N GLU A 52 -11.07 6.07 -5.14
CA GLU A 52 -11.61 7.25 -5.82
C GLU A 52 -11.27 7.26 -7.32
N ALA A 53 -10.04 6.89 -7.68
CA ALA A 53 -9.64 6.76 -9.08
C ALA A 53 -10.41 5.64 -9.79
N GLN A 54 -10.67 4.54 -9.09
CA GLN A 54 -11.44 3.41 -9.62
C GLN A 54 -12.92 3.78 -9.84
N VAL A 55 -13.53 4.53 -8.91
CA VAL A 55 -14.89 5.08 -9.09
C VAL A 55 -14.96 5.98 -10.33
N ARG A 56 -13.97 6.85 -10.53
CA ARG A 56 -13.89 7.70 -11.74
C ARG A 56 -13.73 6.88 -13.02
N MET A 57 -12.93 5.82 -12.99
CA MET A 57 -12.79 4.89 -14.11
C MET A 57 -14.13 4.20 -14.43
N VAL A 58 -14.84 3.72 -13.41
CA VAL A 58 -16.18 3.12 -13.56
C VAL A 58 -17.17 4.14 -14.12
N GLN A 59 -17.12 5.39 -13.68
CA GLN A 59 -17.95 6.46 -14.25
C GLN A 59 -17.70 6.64 -15.76
N SER A 60 -16.45 6.62 -16.20
CA SER A 60 -16.13 6.66 -17.63
C SER A 60 -16.67 5.44 -18.39
N GLN A 61 -16.75 4.27 -17.76
CA GLN A 61 -17.38 3.08 -18.36
C GLN A 61 -18.89 3.20 -18.44
N ILE A 62 -19.55 3.80 -17.45
CA ILE A 62 -20.98 4.13 -17.48
C ILE A 62 -21.28 5.06 -18.66
N GLU A 63 -20.45 6.07 -18.87
CA GLU A 63 -20.58 7.00 -20.00
C GLU A 63 -20.40 6.27 -21.34
N ALA A 64 -19.38 5.42 -21.46
CA ALA A 64 -19.14 4.61 -22.66
C ALA A 64 -20.32 3.68 -22.98
N TYR A 65 -20.87 2.99 -21.96
CA TYR A 65 -22.06 2.17 -22.10
C TYR A 65 -23.25 2.99 -22.61
N THR A 66 -23.47 4.16 -22.01
CA THR A 66 -24.59 5.05 -22.39
C THR A 66 -24.48 5.51 -23.84
N LEU A 67 -23.27 5.76 -24.34
CA LEU A 67 -23.02 6.13 -25.74
C LEU A 67 -23.30 4.99 -26.72
N ASN A 68 -23.02 3.75 -26.34
CA ASN A 68 -23.19 2.58 -27.21
C ASN A 68 -24.62 2.04 -27.19
N GLU A 69 -25.24 1.94 -26.02
CA GLU A 69 -26.56 1.32 -25.82
C GLU A 69 -27.71 2.35 -25.83
N GLY A 70 -27.40 3.64 -25.79
CA GLY A 70 -28.37 4.74 -25.82
C GLY A 70 -29.13 4.97 -24.51
N ALA A 71 -28.85 4.17 -23.46
CA ALA A 71 -29.38 4.32 -22.12
C ALA A 71 -28.28 3.96 -21.09
N GLY A 72 -28.36 4.56 -19.90
CA GLY A 72 -27.42 4.24 -18.81
C GLY A 72 -27.65 2.83 -18.25
N PRO A 73 -26.61 2.19 -17.68
CA PRO A 73 -26.74 0.90 -17.01
C PRO A 73 -27.66 1.03 -15.78
N ALA A 74 -28.49 0.02 -15.54
CA ALA A 74 -29.36 -0.05 -14.36
C ALA A 74 -28.62 -0.58 -13.13
N SER A 75 -27.58 -1.37 -13.35
CA SER A 75 -26.73 -1.96 -12.32
C SER A 75 -25.27 -2.05 -12.78
N ILE A 76 -24.34 -2.19 -11.84
CA ILE A 76 -22.93 -2.37 -12.19
C ILE A 76 -22.68 -3.70 -12.94
N GLN A 77 -23.61 -4.66 -12.82
CA GLN A 77 -23.55 -5.93 -13.54
C GLN A 77 -23.77 -5.76 -15.04
N ASP A 78 -24.46 -4.70 -15.47
CA ASP A 78 -24.68 -4.41 -16.91
C ASP A 78 -23.37 -3.99 -17.60
N LEU A 79 -22.35 -3.59 -16.82
CA LEU A 79 -21.03 -3.23 -17.32
C LEU A 79 -20.08 -4.43 -17.41
N VAL A 80 -20.43 -5.58 -16.83
CA VAL A 80 -19.57 -6.78 -16.81
C VAL A 80 -20.09 -7.80 -17.82
N PRO A 81 -19.22 -8.42 -18.66
CA PRO A 81 -17.76 -8.29 -18.70
C PRO A 81 -17.25 -7.25 -19.70
N ASP A 82 -18.13 -6.63 -20.48
CA ASP A 82 -17.74 -5.91 -21.70
C ASP A 82 -17.05 -4.56 -21.42
N TYR A 83 -17.38 -3.91 -20.30
CA TYR A 83 -16.83 -2.61 -19.90
C TYR A 83 -15.98 -2.69 -18.61
N LEU A 84 -16.24 -3.67 -17.74
CA LEU A 84 -15.54 -3.91 -16.48
C LEU A 84 -15.26 -5.40 -16.27
N THR A 85 -14.14 -5.70 -15.61
CA THR A 85 -13.86 -7.03 -15.08
C THR A 85 -14.50 -7.23 -13.70
N ALA A 86 -14.67 -8.48 -13.30
CA ALA A 86 -15.23 -8.83 -11.98
C ALA A 86 -14.42 -8.25 -10.81
N ASP A 87 -13.13 -8.01 -10.98
CA ASP A 87 -12.28 -7.42 -9.92
C ASP A 87 -12.46 -5.90 -9.81
N GLN A 88 -12.98 -5.25 -10.86
CA GLN A 88 -13.13 -3.79 -10.92
C GLN A 88 -14.39 -3.27 -10.22
N VAL A 89 -15.29 -4.16 -9.78
CA VAL A 89 -16.54 -3.79 -9.08
C VAL A 89 -16.33 -3.53 -7.58
N SER A 90 -15.13 -3.77 -7.06
CA SER A 90 -14.76 -3.54 -5.66
C SER A 90 -13.41 -2.87 -5.54
N CYS A 91 -13.24 -2.07 -4.50
CA CYS A 91 -11.99 -1.44 -4.13
C CYS A 91 -11.15 -2.35 -3.21
N GLN A 92 -9.83 -2.12 -3.18
CA GLN A 92 -8.91 -2.91 -2.36
C GLN A 92 -9.09 -2.71 -0.84
N ASN A 93 -9.74 -1.62 -0.43
CA ASN A 93 -10.11 -1.36 0.96
C ASN A 93 -11.37 -2.16 1.41
N GLY A 94 -12.04 -2.85 0.49
CA GLY A 94 -13.26 -3.62 0.74
C GLY A 94 -14.56 -2.90 0.34
N ASP A 95 -14.50 -1.64 -0.08
CA ASP A 95 -15.67 -0.89 -0.52
C ASP A 95 -16.19 -1.46 -1.85
N SER A 96 -17.50 -1.62 -1.99
CA SER A 96 -18.11 -2.03 -3.26
C SER A 96 -18.50 -0.80 -4.06
N ILE A 97 -18.36 -0.88 -5.39
CA ILE A 97 -18.81 0.19 -6.29
C ILE A 97 -20.22 -0.15 -6.77
N THR A 98 -21.13 0.79 -6.62
CA THR A 98 -22.54 0.68 -7.01
C THR A 98 -22.95 1.88 -7.85
N ILE A 99 -24.02 1.72 -8.63
CA ILE A 99 -24.55 2.80 -9.47
C ILE A 99 -25.77 3.39 -8.75
N THR A 100 -25.69 4.67 -8.38
CA THR A 100 -26.79 5.40 -7.76
C THR A 100 -27.12 6.61 -8.63
N ASN A 101 -28.35 6.69 -9.15
CA ASN A 101 -28.79 7.78 -10.05
C ASN A 101 -27.93 7.95 -11.32
N GLY A 102 -27.33 6.88 -11.83
CA GLY A 102 -26.46 6.92 -13.00
C GLY A 102 -25.01 7.35 -12.71
N GLU A 103 -24.65 7.52 -11.44
CA GLU A 103 -23.28 7.81 -11.02
C GLU A 103 -22.66 6.63 -10.28
N ALA A 104 -21.37 6.40 -10.51
CA ALA A 104 -20.57 5.44 -9.75
C ALA A 104 -20.34 5.97 -8.33
N THR A 105 -20.73 5.18 -7.33
CA THR A 105 -20.64 5.51 -5.92
C THR A 105 -20.04 4.35 -5.15
N ARG A 106 -19.14 4.62 -4.19
CA ARG A 106 -18.66 3.61 -3.26
C ARG A 106 -19.63 3.46 -2.08
N SER A 107 -19.88 2.23 -1.64
CA SER A 107 -20.73 1.87 -0.50
C SER A 107 -20.01 2.01 0.84
#